data_AF-A0A7W0VWX6-F1
#
_entry.id   AF-A0A7W0VWX6-F1
#
_cell.length_a   1.000
_cell.length_b   1.000
_cell.length_c   1.000
_cell.angle_alpha   90.00
_cell.angle_beta   90.00
_cell.angle_gamma   90.00
#
_symmetry.space_group_name_H-M   'P 1'
#
loop_
_entity.id
_entity.type
_entity.pdbx_description
1 polymer ?
#
loop_
_entity_poly.entity_id
_entity_poly.type
_entity_poly.pdbx_seq_one_letter_code
_entity_poly.pdbx_strand_id
1 'polypeptide(L)'
;MSPLVRDLIKRRVLPIIFIGAMAVLIQSTCNKSTRTHATIVLDFGDAEKRVRKVDAHLTVDGEENAQFHRAALPDMLIGPCRFEVSMQGDDGVLILDVDLGTTKRHLTRKIHATEGATITVPLAADLRE
;
A
#
# COMPACT_ATOMS: atom_id res chain seq x y z
N MET A 1 -49.29 -8.64 -22.35
CA MET A 1 -49.20 -7.73 -21.18
C MET A 1 -50.08 -6.52 -21.45
N SER A 2 -51.12 -6.32 -20.65
CA SER A 2 -52.07 -5.21 -20.83
C SER A 2 -51.40 -3.85 -20.52
N PRO A 3 -51.81 -2.76 -21.20
CA PRO A 3 -51.21 -1.42 -21.04
C PRO A 3 -51.26 -0.91 -19.59
N LEU A 4 -52.28 -1.30 -18.81
CA LEU A 4 -52.43 -0.97 -17.39
C LEU A 4 -51.31 -1.56 -16.50
N VAL A 5 -50.84 -2.77 -16.79
CA VAL A 5 -49.75 -3.40 -16.03
C VAL A 5 -48.41 -2.72 -16.34
N ARG A 6 -48.21 -2.27 -17.58
CA ARG A 6 -46.99 -1.57 -18.00
C ARG A 6 -46.84 -0.21 -17.33
N ASP A 7 -47.94 0.52 -17.14
CA ASP A 7 -47.94 1.80 -16.43
C ASP A 7 -47.78 1.66 -14.91
N LEU A 8 -48.38 0.62 -14.30
CA LEU A 8 -48.21 0.38 -12.86
C LEU A 8 -46.75 0.06 -12.50
N ILE A 9 -46.09 -0.76 -13.33
CA ILE A 9 -44.68 -1.12 -13.18
C ILE A 9 -43.79 0.12 -13.37
N LYS A 10 -44.04 0.95 -14.40
CA LYS A 10 -43.30 2.19 -14.63
C LYS A 10 -43.45 3.21 -13.51
N ARG A 11 -44.64 3.31 -12.92
CA ARG A 11 -44.95 4.37 -11.95
C ARG A 11 -44.57 4.01 -10.51
N ARG A 12 -44.52 2.73 -10.14
CA ARG A 12 -44.22 2.29 -8.76
C ARG A 12 -42.94 1.49 -8.63
N VAL A 13 -42.62 0.62 -9.58
CA VAL A 13 -41.49 -0.31 -9.44
C VAL A 13 -40.18 0.32 -9.90
N LEU A 14 -40.22 1.06 -11.02
CA LEU A 14 -39.06 1.75 -11.59
C LEU A 14 -38.38 2.75 -10.64
N PRO A 15 -39.09 3.60 -9.87
CA PRO A 15 -38.49 4.49 -8.88
C PRO A 15 -37.79 3.74 -7.74
N ILE A 16 -38.37 2.61 -7.28
CA ILE A 16 -37.79 1.79 -6.20
C ILE A 16 -36.50 1.13 -6.66
N ILE A 17 -36.48 0.58 -7.88
CA ILE A 17 -35.26 0.01 -8.48
C ILE A 17 -34.20 1.10 -8.65
N PHE A 18 -34.58 2.29 -9.10
CA PHE A 18 -33.66 3.41 -9.29
C PHE A 18 -33.03 3.88 -7.97
N ILE A 19 -33.84 4.04 -6.92
CA ILE A 19 -33.36 4.40 -5.57
C ILE A 19 -32.45 3.30 -5.02
N GLY A 20 -32.81 2.03 -5.21
CA GLY A 20 -31.99 0.89 -4.79
C GLY A 20 -30.63 0.87 -5.50
N ALA A 21 -30.60 1.06 -6.82
CA ALA A 21 -29.36 1.14 -7.59
C ALA A 21 -28.50 2.34 -7.16
N MET A 22 -29.12 3.49 -6.89
CA MET A 22 -28.42 4.68 -6.42
C MET A 22 -27.84 4.48 -5.01
N ALA A 23 -28.54 3.80 -4.11
CA ALA A 23 -28.03 3.45 -2.79
C ALA A 23 -26.81 2.52 -2.86
N VAL A 24 -26.83 1.52 -3.76
CA VAL A 24 -25.67 0.64 -3.99
C VAL A 24 -24.48 1.41 -4.58
N LEU A 25 -24.73 2.33 -5.52
CA LEU A 25 -23.68 3.18 -6.09
C LEU A 25 -23.11 4.16 -5.07
N ILE A 26 -23.94 4.75 -4.20
CA ILE A 26 -23.50 5.63 -3.11
C ILE A 26 -22.67 4.83 -2.11
N GLN A 27 -23.11 3.63 -1.72
CA GLN A 27 -22.37 2.77 -0.81
C GLN A 27 -21.02 2.36 -1.43
N SER A 28 -20.99 2.01 -2.72
CA SER A 28 -19.75 1.71 -3.44
C SER A 28 -18.84 2.93 -3.60
N THR A 29 -19.41 4.13 -3.68
CA THR A 29 -18.65 5.38 -3.85
C THR A 29 -18.13 5.92 -2.50
N CYS A 30 -18.87 5.77 -1.41
CA CYS A 30 -18.38 6.04 -0.05
C CYS A 30 -17.35 5.00 0.40
N ASN A 31 -17.40 3.78 -0.13
CA ASN A 31 -16.32 2.79 0.00
C ASN A 31 -15.14 3.02 -0.96
N LYS A 32 -15.09 4.14 -1.71
CA LYS A 32 -13.82 4.56 -2.33
C LYS A 32 -12.89 5.04 -1.22
N SER A 33 -12.21 4.04 -0.64
CA SER A 33 -10.87 4.07 -0.07
C SER A 33 -10.26 5.46 -0.17
N THR A 34 -10.35 6.21 0.93
CA THR A 34 -9.40 7.29 1.19
C THR A 34 -8.05 6.60 1.22
N ARG A 35 -7.28 6.72 0.13
CA ARG A 35 -5.95 6.14 0.10
C ARG A 35 -5.03 7.07 0.86
N THR A 36 -4.33 6.54 1.84
CA THR A 36 -3.32 7.27 2.59
C THR A 36 -2.04 7.26 1.78
N HIS A 37 -1.62 8.43 1.30
CA HIS A 37 -0.36 8.61 0.58
C HIS A 37 0.76 8.88 1.57
N ALA A 38 1.84 8.10 1.52
CA ALA A 38 3.00 8.29 2.37
C ALA A 38 4.29 8.00 1.60
N THR A 39 5.41 8.47 2.14
CA THR A 39 6.74 8.10 1.66
C THR A 39 7.41 7.22 2.69
N ILE A 40 7.95 6.08 2.28
CA ILE A 40 8.81 5.24 3.12
C ILE A 40 10.28 5.53 2.78
N VAL A 41 11.08 5.75 3.82
CA VAL A 41 12.54 5.91 3.73
C VAL A 41 13.19 4.82 4.57
N LEU A 42 14.03 4.01 3.95
CA LEU A 42 14.81 2.99 4.65
C LEU A 42 16.12 3.62 5.12
N ASP A 43 16.34 3.64 6.43
CA ASP A 43 17.57 4.14 7.04
C ASP A 43 18.45 2.96 7.45
N PHE A 44 19.48 2.70 6.64
CA PHE A 44 20.44 1.62 6.89
C PHE A 44 21.55 2.02 7.88
N GLY A 45 21.68 3.30 8.24
CA GLY A 45 22.80 3.83 9.00
C GLY A 45 24.16 3.40 8.43
N ASP A 46 25.09 3.01 9.30
CA ASP A 46 26.44 2.58 8.90
C ASP A 46 26.45 1.32 8.01
N ALA A 47 25.38 0.54 8.01
CA ALA A 47 25.27 -0.66 7.18
C ALA A 47 25.06 -0.34 5.69
N GLU A 48 24.68 0.88 5.32
CA GLU A 48 24.40 1.30 3.93
C GLU A 48 25.53 0.89 2.96
N LYS A 49 26.78 1.00 3.41
CA LYS A 49 27.97 0.65 2.61
C LYS A 49 28.06 -0.82 2.20
N ARG A 50 27.39 -1.70 2.96
CA ARG A 50 27.37 -3.15 2.72
C ARG A 50 26.12 -3.59 1.95
N VAL A 51 25.06 -2.79 1.94
CA VAL A 51 23.81 -3.13 1.28
C VAL A 51 24.00 -3.18 -0.24
N ARG A 52 23.72 -4.34 -0.84
CA ARG A 52 23.80 -4.58 -2.28
C ARG A 52 22.44 -4.62 -2.94
N LYS A 53 21.43 -5.11 -2.25
CA LYS A 53 20.08 -5.21 -2.77
C LYS A 53 19.07 -5.10 -1.64
N VAL A 54 17.94 -4.49 -1.92
CA VAL A 54 16.77 -4.44 -1.03
C VAL A 54 15.52 -4.73 -1.85
N ASP A 55 14.75 -5.71 -1.39
CA ASP A 55 13.36 -5.91 -1.77
C ASP A 55 12.49 -5.50 -0.58
N ALA A 56 11.43 -4.74 -0.82
CA ALA A 56 10.46 -4.35 0.19
C ALA A 56 9.04 -4.60 -0.32
N HIS A 57 8.22 -5.21 0.52
CA HIS A 57 6.81 -5.51 0.25
C HIS A 57 5.97 -4.92 1.37
N LEU A 58 5.00 -4.08 1.01
CA LEU A 58 4.05 -3.50 1.96
C LEU A 58 2.71 -4.22 1.81
N THR A 59 2.23 -4.79 2.92
CA THR A 59 0.89 -5.38 3.01
C THR A 59 0.00 -4.57 3.94
N VAL A 60 -1.27 -4.41 3.56
CA VAL A 60 -2.32 -3.75 4.36
C VAL A 60 -3.50 -4.73 4.39
N ASP A 61 -3.98 -5.07 5.57
CA ASP A 61 -5.05 -6.06 5.77
C ASP A 61 -4.81 -7.42 5.06
N GLY A 62 -3.53 -7.81 4.93
CA GLY A 62 -3.13 -9.05 4.27
C GLY A 62 -3.01 -8.97 2.74
N GLU A 63 -3.30 -7.83 2.14
CA GLU A 63 -3.16 -7.59 0.70
C GLU A 63 -1.90 -6.78 0.38
N GLU A 64 -1.16 -7.17 -0.66
CA GLU A 64 0.00 -6.41 -1.14
C GLU A 64 -0.46 -5.06 -1.72
N ASN A 65 0.03 -3.97 -1.14
CA ASN A 65 -0.27 -2.60 -1.54
C ASN A 65 0.86 -1.95 -2.35
N ALA A 66 2.12 -2.28 -2.03
CA ALA A 66 3.26 -1.73 -2.74
C ALA A 66 4.46 -2.68 -2.71
N GLN A 67 5.26 -2.63 -3.77
CA GLN A 67 6.55 -3.31 -3.86
C GLN A 67 7.62 -2.28 -4.23
N PHE A 68 8.79 -2.42 -3.62
CA PHE A 68 9.98 -1.65 -3.96
C PHE A 68 11.17 -2.59 -4.12
N HIS A 69 11.93 -2.37 -5.19
CA HIS A 69 13.15 -3.10 -5.47
C HIS A 69 14.26 -2.12 -5.80
N ARG A 70 15.43 -2.33 -5.21
CA ARG A 70 16.63 -1.60 -5.57
C ARG A 70 17.87 -2.45 -5.40
N ALA A 71 18.79 -2.33 -6.35
CA ALA A 71 20.11 -2.95 -6.30
C ALA A 71 21.20 -1.92 -6.59
N ALA A 72 22.33 -2.06 -5.92
CA ALA A 72 23.53 -1.28 -6.19
C ALA A 72 24.18 -1.73 -7.50
N LEU A 73 24.73 -0.80 -8.26
CA LEU A 73 25.62 -1.11 -9.37
C LEU A 73 26.95 -1.70 -8.84
N PRO A 74 27.70 -2.46 -9.67
CA PRO A 74 29.04 -2.90 -9.31
C PRO A 74 29.90 -1.72 -8.84
N ASP A 75 30.61 -1.91 -7.73
CA ASP A 75 31.48 -0.91 -7.10
C ASP A 75 30.81 0.41 -6.67
N MET A 76 29.48 0.45 -6.65
CA MET A 76 28.71 1.59 -6.15
C MET A 76 27.92 1.25 -4.89
N LEU A 77 27.53 2.30 -4.16
CA LEU A 77 26.58 2.21 -3.05
C LEU A 77 25.14 2.12 -3.58
N ILE A 78 24.25 1.47 -2.84
CA ILE A 78 22.83 1.36 -3.23
C ILE A 78 22.14 2.73 -3.33
N GLY A 79 22.63 3.73 -2.58
CA GLY A 79 22.07 5.07 -2.51
C GLY A 79 20.76 5.13 -1.72
N PRO A 80 20.09 6.29 -1.65
CA PRO A 80 18.95 6.50 -0.77
C PRO A 80 17.75 5.64 -1.18
N CYS A 81 17.31 4.72 -0.32
CA CYS A 81 16.12 3.91 -0.54
C CYS A 81 14.87 4.62 -0.02
N ARG A 82 14.24 5.39 -0.91
CA ARG A 82 13.00 6.14 -0.68
C ARG A 82 11.97 5.78 -1.75
N PHE A 83 10.74 5.52 -1.35
CA PHE A 83 9.64 5.23 -2.27
C PHE A 83 8.29 5.70 -1.73
N GLU A 84 7.42 6.10 -2.64
CA GLU A 84 6.05 6.54 -2.33
C GLU A 84 5.11 5.35 -2.32
N VAL A 85 4.16 5.35 -1.39
CA VAL A 85 3.14 4.32 -1.23
C VAL A 85 1.76 4.98 -1.14
N SER A 86 0.76 4.26 -1.62
CA SER A 86 -0.65 4.63 -1.51
C SER A 86 -1.36 3.44 -0.86
N MET A 87 -1.78 3.60 0.39
CA MET A 87 -2.29 2.55 1.23
C MET A 87 -3.82 2.65 1.35
N GLN A 88 -4.52 1.52 1.35
CA GLN A 88 -5.99 1.51 1.56
C GLN A 88 -6.40 1.71 3.04
N GLY A 89 -5.44 1.86 3.95
CA GLY A 89 -5.61 2.17 5.36
C GLY A 89 -4.33 2.77 5.93
N ASP A 90 -4.37 3.14 7.21
CA ASP A 90 -3.24 3.82 7.86
C ASP A 90 -2.20 2.82 8.40
N ASP A 91 -2.60 1.60 8.76
CA ASP A 91 -1.69 0.59 9.29
C ASP A 91 -1.26 -0.41 8.21
N GLY A 92 0.02 -0.81 8.25
CA GLY A 92 0.55 -1.81 7.33
C GLY A 92 1.73 -2.58 7.89
N VAL A 93 2.11 -3.65 7.19
CA VAL A 93 3.28 -4.47 7.49
C VAL A 93 4.24 -4.40 6.31
N LEU A 94 5.41 -3.82 6.57
CA LEU A 94 6.53 -3.75 5.64
C LEU A 94 7.45 -4.96 5.87
N ILE A 95 7.59 -5.79 4.86
CA ILE A 95 8.48 -6.94 4.80
C ILE A 95 9.68 -6.55 3.96
N LEU A 96 10.89 -6.82 4.44
CA LEU A 96 12.15 -6.37 3.85
C LEU A 96 13.09 -7.56 3.71
N ASP A 97 13.63 -7.74 2.50
CA ASP A 97 14.75 -8.62 2.24
C ASP A 97 15.97 -7.78 1.86
N VAL A 98 16.95 -7.72 2.76
CA VAL A 98 18.17 -6.93 2.61
C VAL A 98 19.34 -7.88 2.35
N ASP A 99 20.00 -7.69 1.21
CA ASP A 99 21.22 -8.39 0.84
C ASP A 99 22.44 -7.52 1.17
N LEU A 100 23.32 -8.02 2.04
CA LEU A 100 24.57 -7.38 2.46
C LEU A 100 25.79 -7.91 1.67
N GLY A 101 25.56 -8.68 0.60
CA GLY A 101 26.57 -9.35 -0.22
C GLY A 101 27.04 -10.68 0.37
N THR A 102 27.36 -10.72 1.66
CA THR A 102 27.78 -11.95 2.36
C THR A 102 26.62 -12.64 3.08
N THR A 103 25.60 -11.88 3.47
CA THR A 103 24.46 -12.35 4.24
C THR A 103 23.17 -11.71 3.75
N LYS A 104 22.06 -12.40 3.99
CA LYS A 104 20.71 -11.90 3.73
C LYS A 104 19.95 -11.76 5.04
N ARG A 105 19.20 -10.67 5.18
CA ARG A 105 18.38 -10.38 6.35
C ARG A 105 16.94 -10.20 5.91
N HIS A 106 16.06 -10.99 6.51
CA HIS A 106 14.62 -10.85 6.35
C HIS A 106 14.08 -10.12 7.59
N LEU A 107 13.40 -8.99 7.39
CA LEU A 107 12.90 -8.14 8.46
C LEU A 107 11.43 -7.82 8.23
N THR A 108 10.69 -7.67 9.33
CA THR A 108 9.28 -7.29 9.30
C THR A 108 9.06 -6.10 10.21
N ARG A 109 8.40 -5.05 9.71
CA ARG A 109 8.11 -3.81 10.44
C ARG A 109 6.65 -3.47 10.31
N LYS A 110 6.01 -3.14 11.43
CA LYS A 110 4.71 -2.48 11.41
C LYS A 110 4.93 -1.02 11.11
N ILE A 111 4.12 -0.46 10.22
CA ILE A 111 4.12 0.96 9.90
C ILE A 111 2.73 1.52 10.14
N HIS A 112 2.71 2.79 10.57
CA HIS A 112 1.50 3.59 10.65
C HIS A 112 1.73 4.84 9.80
N ALA A 113 0.94 4.97 8.75
CA ALA A 113 0.96 6.06 7.78
C ALA A 113 -0.11 7.08 8.12
N THR A 114 0.23 8.34 7.92
CA THR A 114 -0.73 9.45 7.90
C THR A 114 -0.58 10.17 6.57
N GLU A 115 -1.63 10.84 6.12
CA GLU A 115 -1.65 11.47 4.79
C GLU A 115 -0.48 12.46 4.62
N GLY A 116 0.29 12.27 3.55
CA GLY A 116 1.47 13.07 3.22
C GLY A 116 2.71 12.81 4.08
N ALA A 117 2.68 11.84 5.01
CA ALA A 117 3.79 11.61 5.92
C ALA A 117 5.01 10.98 5.26
N THR A 118 6.19 11.28 5.83
CA THR A 118 7.43 10.55 5.54
C THR A 118 7.77 9.66 6.73
N ILE A 119 7.73 8.35 6.51
CA ILE A 119 7.99 7.31 7.50
C ILE A 119 9.44 6.84 7.31
N THR A 120 10.30 7.16 8.28
CA THR A 120 11.66 6.62 8.32
C THR A 120 11.67 5.30 9.07
N VAL A 121 12.14 4.24 8.41
CA VAL A 121 12.27 2.90 8.98
C VAL A 121 13.74 2.67 9.35
N PRO A 122 14.12 2.77 10.63
CA PRO A 122 15.49 2.53 11.06
C PRO A 122 15.80 1.04 11.02
N LEU A 123 16.86 0.67 10.30
CA LEU A 123 17.35 -0.70 10.14
C LEU A 123 18.77 -0.88 10.66
N ALA A 124 19.43 0.22 11.06
CA ALA A 124 20.84 0.21 11.46
C ALA A 124 21.15 -0.82 12.57
N ALA A 125 20.26 -0.97 13.57
CA ALA A 125 20.46 -1.92 14.67
C ALA A 125 20.31 -3.38 14.21
N ASP A 126 19.38 -3.67 13.31
CA ASP A 126 19.09 -5.02 12.83
C ASP A 126 20.09 -5.54 11.81
N LEU A 127 20.84 -4.62 11.20
CA LEU A 127 21.88 -4.90 10.24
C LEU A 127 23.29 -4.90 10.87
N ARG A 128 23.39 -4.71 12.19
CA ARG A 128 24.66 -4.92 12.92
C ARG A 128 24.99 -6.42 12.94
N GLU A 129 26.27 -6.71 12.73
CA GLU A 129 26.85 -8.05 12.93
C GLU A 129 27.06 -8.32 14.42
#